data_AF-A0AAU8SZR8-F1
#
_entry.id   AF-A0AAU8SZR8-F1
#
_cell.length_a   1.000
_cell.length_b   1.000
_cell.length_c   1.000
_cell.angle_alpha   90.00
_cell.angle_beta   90.00
_cell.angle_gamma   90.00
#
_symmetry.space_group_name_H-M   'P 1'
#
loop_
_entity.id
_entity.type
_entity.pdbx_description
1 polymer ?
#
loop_
_entity_poly.entity_id
_entity_poly.type
_entity_poly.pdbx_seq_one_letter_code
_entity_poly.pdbx_strand_id
1 'polypeptide(L)'
;MKKLLVSTILAALAVLSFGICAKQPNAGATKNHAYTEVKISYVTSDLTKCSFQYSPVDFFDEKHVAAYSDALKTQAANFNQHYIVLAYPEFKNYHQRSVVAIDTKTGVVYPRPIDAFSGFKHGRRAAKDEGKISYSISSNKVCIGGAILVYRSFEEGDFCFEFVGDKFVGHHTEYMYP
;
A
#
# COMPACT_ATOMS: atom_id res chain seq x y z
N MET A 1 41.26 -69.77 17.38
CA MET A 1 40.32 -68.77 17.95
C MET A 1 40.80 -67.37 17.57
N LYS A 2 39.93 -66.64 16.84
CA LYS A 2 39.96 -65.21 16.42
C LYS A 2 41.32 -64.50 16.23
N LYS A 3 41.70 -64.29 14.96
CA LYS A 3 42.54 -63.15 14.53
C LYS A 3 41.64 -62.20 13.73
N LEU A 4 41.50 -60.97 14.20
CA LEU A 4 40.82 -59.87 13.53
C LEU A 4 41.72 -58.65 13.68
N LEU A 5 42.32 -58.21 12.59
CA LEU A 5 42.96 -56.90 12.43
C LEU A 5 43.02 -56.66 10.92
N VAL A 6 42.00 -56.00 10.39
CA VAL A 6 42.03 -55.42 9.04
C VAL A 6 41.82 -53.93 9.24
N SER A 7 42.90 -53.19 9.07
CA SER A 7 42.92 -51.73 9.05
C SER A 7 42.49 -51.27 7.66
N THR A 8 41.33 -50.62 7.56
CA THR A 8 40.81 -50.04 6.31
C THR A 8 41.40 -48.65 6.13
N ILE A 9 42.17 -48.48 5.06
CA ILE A 9 42.74 -47.20 4.62
C ILE A 9 41.65 -46.37 3.93
N LEU A 10 41.46 -45.13 4.39
CA LEU A 10 40.62 -44.10 3.80
C LEU A 10 41.14 -43.71 2.40
N ALA A 11 40.27 -43.74 1.39
CA ALA A 11 40.49 -43.06 0.12
C ALA A 11 39.68 -41.75 0.09
N ALA A 12 40.37 -40.61 0.05
CA ALA A 12 39.76 -39.30 -0.11
C ALA A 12 39.43 -39.05 -1.58
N LEU A 13 38.14 -38.95 -1.93
CA LEU A 13 37.70 -38.39 -3.22
C LEU A 13 37.62 -36.87 -3.09
N ALA A 14 38.56 -36.17 -3.71
CA ALA A 14 38.45 -34.73 -3.94
C ALA A 14 37.45 -34.47 -5.07
N VAL A 15 36.25 -34.02 -4.73
CA VAL A 15 35.29 -33.51 -5.72
C VAL A 15 35.64 -32.05 -5.98
N LEU A 16 36.24 -31.79 -7.15
CA LEU A 16 36.39 -30.45 -7.72
C LEU A 16 35.00 -29.89 -8.04
N SER A 17 34.41 -29.19 -7.08
CA SER A 17 33.21 -28.39 -7.30
C SER A 17 33.57 -27.21 -8.19
N PHE A 18 33.37 -27.36 -9.50
CA PHE A 18 33.29 -26.23 -10.42
C PHE A 18 32.15 -25.33 -9.95
N GLY A 19 32.49 -24.24 -9.28
CA GLY A 19 31.58 -23.16 -8.98
C GLY A 19 31.13 -22.52 -10.29
N ILE A 20 30.07 -23.06 -10.88
CA ILE A 20 29.30 -22.35 -11.89
C ILE A 20 28.63 -21.20 -11.13
N CYS A 21 29.29 -20.06 -11.10
CA CYS A 21 28.68 -18.79 -10.74
C CYS A 21 27.68 -18.47 -11.84
N ALA A 22 26.49 -19.06 -11.76
CA ALA A 22 25.35 -18.60 -12.52
C ALA A 22 25.10 -17.16 -12.04
N LYS A 23 25.40 -16.18 -12.89
CA LYS A 23 24.88 -14.83 -12.74
C LYS A 23 23.36 -14.99 -12.65
N GLN A 24 22.80 -14.82 -11.45
CA GLN A 24 21.36 -14.64 -11.31
C GLN A 24 20.99 -13.53 -12.30
N PRO A 25 20.02 -13.75 -13.20
CA PRO A 25 19.48 -12.66 -13.96
C PRO A 25 19.04 -11.64 -12.92
N ASN A 26 19.56 -10.41 -13.02
CA ASN A 26 18.93 -9.27 -12.38
C ASN A 26 17.47 -9.37 -12.80
N ALA A 27 16.58 -9.73 -11.87
CA ALA A 27 15.17 -9.70 -12.14
C ALA A 27 14.91 -8.25 -12.55
N GLY A 28 14.78 -8.01 -13.86
CA GLY A 28 14.56 -6.68 -14.38
C GLY A 28 13.30 -6.21 -13.69
N ALA A 29 13.43 -5.27 -12.74
CA ALA A 29 12.31 -4.67 -12.08
C ALA A 29 11.43 -4.15 -13.21
N THR A 30 10.30 -4.82 -13.42
CA THR A 30 9.40 -4.50 -14.51
C THR A 30 8.95 -3.09 -14.20
N LYS A 31 9.35 -2.13 -15.03
CA LYS A 31 9.12 -0.72 -14.78
C LYS A 31 7.60 -0.52 -14.68
N ASN A 32 7.14 0.09 -13.58
CA ASN A 32 5.72 0.39 -13.42
C ASN A 32 5.25 1.31 -14.56
N HIS A 33 3.97 1.21 -14.88
CA HIS A 33 3.30 2.12 -15.79
C HIS A 33 3.39 3.56 -15.27
N ALA A 34 3.44 4.54 -16.18
CA ALA A 34 3.39 5.95 -15.79
C ALA A 34 2.01 6.30 -15.22
N TYR A 35 1.94 7.32 -14.37
CA TYR A 35 0.65 7.85 -13.90
C TYR A 35 -0.28 8.13 -15.09
N THR A 36 -1.53 7.71 -14.97
CA THR A 36 -2.54 7.85 -16.03
C THR A 36 -3.70 8.72 -15.58
N GLU A 37 -4.40 8.31 -14.54
CA GLU A 37 -5.55 9.05 -14.01
C GLU A 37 -5.84 8.67 -12.56
N VAL A 38 -6.70 9.46 -11.91
CA VAL A 38 -7.35 9.10 -10.66
C VAL A 38 -8.79 8.69 -10.98
N LYS A 39 -9.18 7.48 -10.54
CA LYS A 39 -10.55 6.98 -10.65
C LYS A 39 -11.21 6.94 -9.27
N ILE A 40 -12.18 7.83 -9.07
CA ILE A 40 -13.00 7.88 -7.85
C ILE A 40 -14.29 7.09 -8.12
N SER A 41 -14.46 5.97 -7.44
CA SER A 41 -15.53 5.00 -7.73
C SER A 41 -16.86 5.27 -7.01
N TYR A 42 -16.93 6.39 -6.29
CA TYR A 42 -18.10 6.88 -5.56
C TYR A 42 -18.48 8.28 -6.05
N VAL A 43 -19.60 8.81 -5.57
CA VAL A 43 -20.10 10.13 -5.98
C VAL A 43 -19.01 11.19 -5.79
N THR A 44 -18.71 11.92 -6.86
CA THR A 44 -17.70 12.97 -6.88
C THR A 44 -18.32 14.34 -6.78
N SER A 45 -17.58 15.28 -6.19
CA SER A 45 -17.93 16.70 -6.14
C SER A 45 -18.39 17.21 -7.51
N ASP A 46 -19.60 17.77 -7.58
CA ASP A 46 -20.11 18.37 -8.82
C ASP A 46 -19.28 19.55 -9.33
N LEU A 47 -18.53 20.20 -8.45
CA LEU A 47 -17.72 21.37 -8.79
C LEU A 47 -16.38 20.99 -9.43
N THR A 48 -15.70 19.99 -8.87
CA THR A 48 -14.32 19.65 -9.27
C THR A 48 -14.21 18.32 -9.98
N LYS A 49 -15.07 17.35 -9.63
CA LYS A 49 -14.93 15.92 -9.99
C LYS A 49 -13.61 15.28 -9.51
N CYS A 50 -12.79 16.02 -8.78
CA CYS A 50 -11.47 15.61 -8.29
C CYS A 50 -11.48 15.12 -6.83
N SER A 51 -12.64 15.13 -6.17
CA SER A 51 -12.82 14.72 -4.78
C SER A 51 -14.12 13.93 -4.62
N PHE A 52 -14.24 13.15 -3.54
CA PHE A 52 -15.53 12.64 -3.11
C PHE A 52 -16.49 13.79 -2.84
N GLN A 53 -17.80 13.57 -3.01
CA GLN A 53 -18.80 14.59 -2.71
C GLN A 53 -18.62 15.11 -1.28
N TYR A 54 -18.42 16.43 -1.14
CA TYR A 54 -18.12 17.15 0.10
C TYR A 54 -16.74 16.92 0.75
N SER A 55 -15.88 16.07 0.19
CA SER A 55 -14.50 15.93 0.66
C SER A 55 -13.69 17.18 0.31
N PRO A 56 -12.86 17.70 1.24
CA PRO A 56 -11.93 18.77 0.95
C PRO A 56 -10.65 18.30 0.25
N VAL A 57 -10.46 16.98 0.05
CA VAL A 57 -9.24 16.43 -0.55
C VAL A 57 -9.38 16.40 -2.06
N ASP A 58 -8.59 17.22 -2.75
CA ASP A 58 -8.45 17.18 -4.20
C ASP A 58 -7.37 16.16 -4.58
N PHE A 59 -7.78 14.99 -5.07
CA PHE A 59 -6.86 13.92 -5.44
C PHE A 59 -6.13 14.17 -6.77
N PHE A 60 -6.51 15.21 -7.52
CA PHE A 60 -6.02 15.50 -8.87
C PHE A 60 -5.03 16.67 -8.86
N ASP A 61 -4.90 17.36 -7.72
CA ASP A 61 -3.99 18.49 -7.60
C ASP A 61 -2.52 18.09 -7.85
N GLU A 62 -1.70 19.09 -8.13
CA GLU A 62 -0.31 18.88 -8.55
C GLU A 62 0.50 18.10 -7.50
N LYS A 63 0.25 18.35 -6.20
CA LYS A 63 0.97 17.70 -5.11
C LYS A 63 0.66 16.20 -5.04
N HIS A 64 -0.59 15.80 -5.32
CA HIS A 64 -1.00 14.40 -5.37
C HIS A 64 -0.47 13.71 -6.61
N VAL A 65 -0.65 14.32 -7.79
CA VAL A 65 -0.16 13.76 -9.07
C VAL A 65 1.35 13.56 -9.04
N ALA A 66 2.09 14.51 -8.46
CA ALA A 66 3.53 14.37 -8.26
C ALA A 66 3.86 13.18 -7.34
N ALA A 67 3.14 13.01 -6.22
CA ALA A 67 3.34 11.89 -5.31
C ALA A 67 3.03 10.53 -5.94
N TYR A 68 1.97 10.43 -6.75
CA TYR A 68 1.65 9.19 -7.47
C TYR A 68 2.72 8.86 -8.51
N SER A 69 3.14 9.87 -9.27
CA SER A 69 4.18 9.74 -10.29
C SER A 69 5.53 9.33 -9.67
N ASP A 70 5.86 9.87 -8.50
CA ASP A 70 7.06 9.49 -7.76
C ASP A 70 6.95 8.05 -7.24
N ALA A 71 5.84 7.69 -6.59
CA ALA A 71 5.61 6.33 -6.11
C ALA A 71 5.72 5.28 -7.23
N LEU A 72 5.16 5.56 -8.41
CA LEU A 72 5.30 4.69 -9.58
C LEU A 72 6.75 4.57 -10.09
N LYS A 73 7.59 5.61 -9.92
CA LYS A 73 9.00 5.56 -10.31
C LYS A 73 9.87 4.84 -9.28
N THR A 74 9.55 4.96 -8.00
CA THR A 74 10.47 4.62 -6.90
C THR A 74 10.06 3.39 -6.10
N GLN A 75 8.80 2.98 -6.13
CA GLN A 75 8.28 1.89 -5.30
C GLN A 75 7.92 0.66 -6.12
N ALA A 76 8.20 -0.52 -5.59
CA ALA A 76 7.62 -1.77 -6.08
C ALA A 76 6.20 -1.95 -5.55
N ALA A 77 5.38 -2.77 -6.22
CA ALA A 77 4.08 -3.17 -5.69
C ALA A 77 4.23 -3.73 -4.27
N ASN A 78 3.38 -3.25 -3.36
CA ASN A 78 3.39 -3.60 -1.94
C ASN A 78 2.02 -4.09 -1.44
N PHE A 79 1.02 -4.10 -2.31
CA PHE A 79 -0.37 -4.41 -2.01
C PHE A 79 -1.02 -5.19 -3.15
N ASN A 80 -1.85 -6.17 -2.82
CA ASN A 80 -2.72 -6.88 -3.77
C ASN A 80 -2.02 -7.24 -5.11
N GLN A 81 -0.85 -7.86 -5.01
CA GLN A 81 0.05 -8.28 -6.10
C GLN A 81 0.72 -7.15 -6.89
N HIS A 82 -0.06 -6.24 -7.47
CA HIS A 82 0.45 -5.23 -8.42
C HIS A 82 0.00 -3.81 -8.09
N TYR A 83 -0.40 -3.56 -6.85
CA TYR A 83 -0.74 -2.21 -6.40
C TYR A 83 0.30 -1.68 -5.42
N ILE A 84 0.40 -0.36 -5.37
CA ILE A 84 1.07 0.39 -4.30
C ILE A 84 -0.01 1.01 -3.43
N VAL A 85 -0.01 0.75 -2.13
CA VAL A 85 -0.72 1.58 -1.16
C VAL A 85 0.18 2.76 -0.81
N LEU A 86 -0.30 3.97 -1.11
CA LEU A 86 0.38 5.23 -0.82
C LEU A 86 -0.44 6.04 0.18
N ALA A 87 0.14 6.33 1.35
CA ALA A 87 -0.41 7.28 2.29
C ALA A 87 0.23 8.67 2.07
N TYR A 88 -0.59 9.69 1.83
CA TYR A 88 -0.13 11.04 1.51
C TYR A 88 -0.45 12.02 2.65
N PRO A 89 0.48 12.88 3.10
CA PRO A 89 0.24 13.80 4.21
C PRO A 89 -0.65 14.99 3.81
N GLU A 90 -1.93 14.97 4.18
CA GLU A 90 -2.89 16.04 3.89
C GLU A 90 -2.76 17.21 4.85
N PHE A 91 -2.85 16.94 6.15
CA PHE A 91 -2.85 17.96 7.19
C PHE A 91 -1.79 17.61 8.24
N LYS A 92 -0.54 17.97 7.94
CA LYS A 92 0.65 17.62 8.74
C LYS A 92 0.53 18.03 10.21
N ASN A 93 -0.03 19.21 10.49
CA ASN A 93 -0.24 19.71 11.86
C ASN A 93 -1.24 18.88 12.67
N TYR A 94 -2.02 18.02 12.01
CA TYR A 94 -2.98 17.11 12.63
C TYR A 94 -2.59 15.65 12.47
N HIS A 95 -1.40 15.37 11.94
CA HIS A 95 -0.91 14.01 11.62
C HIS A 95 -1.88 13.24 10.70
N GLN A 96 -2.55 13.95 9.80
CA GLN A 96 -3.58 13.38 8.94
C GLN A 96 -3.04 13.04 7.56
N ARG A 97 -3.37 11.86 7.08
CA ARG A 97 -2.97 11.34 5.78
C ARG A 97 -4.15 10.78 5.01
N SER A 98 -4.26 11.08 3.72
CA SER A 98 -5.14 10.33 2.83
C SER A 98 -4.46 9.01 2.44
N VAL A 99 -5.19 8.11 1.79
CA VAL A 99 -4.58 6.94 1.16
C VAL A 99 -5.20 6.66 -0.19
N VAL A 100 -4.38 6.12 -1.08
CA VAL A 100 -4.78 5.61 -2.38
C VAL A 100 -4.17 4.23 -2.62
N ALA A 101 -4.80 3.42 -3.47
CA ALA A 101 -4.15 2.31 -4.16
C ALA A 101 -3.77 2.74 -5.57
N ILE A 102 -2.55 2.46 -6.01
CA ILE A 102 -2.04 2.80 -7.34
C ILE A 102 -1.76 1.50 -8.08
N ASP A 103 -2.42 1.27 -9.20
CA ASP A 103 -2.16 0.11 -10.06
C ASP A 103 -0.83 0.30 -10.80
N THR A 104 0.15 -0.56 -10.52
CA THR A 104 1.47 -0.45 -11.17
C THR A 104 1.47 -0.89 -12.64
N LYS A 105 0.43 -1.61 -13.09
CA LYS A 105 0.29 -2.08 -14.47
C LYS A 105 -0.39 -1.05 -15.37
N THR A 106 -1.28 -0.23 -14.81
CA THR A 106 -2.08 0.74 -15.58
C THR A 106 -1.80 2.20 -15.20
N GLY A 107 -1.17 2.46 -14.06
CA GLY A 107 -0.94 3.81 -13.54
C GLY A 107 -2.19 4.51 -13.03
N VAL A 108 -3.31 3.80 -12.88
CA VAL A 108 -4.56 4.32 -12.35
C VAL A 108 -4.51 4.36 -10.83
N VAL A 109 -4.99 5.45 -10.25
CA VAL A 109 -5.02 5.71 -8.81
C VAL A 109 -6.45 5.63 -8.29
N TYR A 110 -6.66 4.91 -7.20
CA TYR A 110 -7.95 4.69 -6.58
C TYR A 110 -7.94 5.20 -5.14
N PRO A 111 -8.61 6.33 -4.86
CA PRO A 111 -8.70 6.84 -3.50
C PRO A 111 -9.58 5.97 -2.61
N ARG A 112 -9.19 5.82 -1.34
CA ARG A 112 -10.05 5.22 -0.31
C ARG A 112 -11.12 6.23 0.10
N PRO A 113 -12.39 5.81 0.36
CA PRO A 113 -13.49 6.72 0.68
C PRO A 113 -13.41 7.29 2.09
N ILE A 114 -12.35 8.03 2.39
CA ILE A 114 -12.16 8.85 3.60
C ILE A 114 -11.44 10.15 3.19
N ASP A 115 -11.52 11.18 4.02
CA ASP A 115 -10.70 12.38 3.83
C ASP A 115 -9.26 12.12 4.24
N ALA A 116 -9.09 11.62 5.47
CA ALA A 116 -7.78 11.32 6.02
C ALA A 116 -7.88 10.35 7.19
N PHE A 117 -6.75 9.81 7.62
CA PHE A 117 -6.60 9.10 8.88
C PHE A 117 -5.42 9.63 9.67
N SER A 118 -5.48 9.44 10.98
CA SER A 118 -4.45 9.82 11.95
C SER A 118 -4.41 8.81 13.09
N GLY A 119 -3.59 9.05 14.11
CA GLY A 119 -3.62 8.31 15.36
C GLY A 119 -4.92 8.49 16.12
N PHE A 120 -5.03 7.77 17.24
CA PHE A 120 -6.12 8.02 18.18
C PHE A 120 -6.01 9.43 18.78
N LYS A 121 -7.12 10.17 18.72
CA LYS A 121 -7.32 11.48 19.34
C LYS A 121 -7.59 11.35 20.83
N HIS A 122 -8.32 10.32 21.28
CA HIS A 122 -8.70 10.10 22.68
C HIS A 122 -9.30 11.36 23.33
N GLY A 123 -10.33 11.92 22.70
CA GLY A 123 -11.02 13.14 23.16
C GLY A 123 -10.26 14.46 22.91
N ARG A 124 -9.08 14.43 22.30
CA ARG A 124 -8.32 15.64 21.94
C ARG A 124 -8.82 16.25 20.63
N ARG A 125 -8.42 17.51 20.39
CA ARG A 125 -8.68 18.20 19.11
C ARG A 125 -8.01 17.50 17.93
N ALA A 126 -6.83 16.93 18.13
CA ALA A 126 -6.05 16.22 17.11
C ALA A 126 -5.28 15.03 17.71
N ALA A 127 -4.90 14.10 16.85
CA ALA A 127 -4.02 12.99 17.20
C ALA A 127 -2.61 13.49 17.54
N LYS A 128 -1.81 12.67 18.23
CA LYS A 128 -0.38 12.95 18.49
C LYS A 128 0.54 12.28 17.48
N ASP A 129 0.00 11.41 16.63
CA ASP A 129 0.74 10.59 15.68
C ASP A 129 -0.14 10.29 14.45
N GLU A 130 0.45 9.66 13.44
CA GLU A 130 -0.18 9.44 12.14
C GLU A 130 -1.09 8.20 12.08
N GLY A 131 -1.21 7.44 13.17
CA GLY A 131 -1.94 6.18 13.19
C GLY A 131 -1.25 5.05 12.44
N LYS A 132 -1.81 3.85 12.58
CA LYS A 132 -1.27 2.63 11.98
C LYS A 132 -2.05 2.32 10.70
N ILE A 133 -1.33 2.03 9.62
CA ILE A 133 -1.90 1.44 8.42
C ILE A 133 -1.23 0.09 8.17
N SER A 134 -2.02 -0.91 7.76
CA SER A 134 -1.55 -2.26 7.50
C SER A 134 -2.15 -2.79 6.19
N TYR A 135 -1.29 -3.40 5.39
CA TYR A 135 -1.60 -3.97 4.09
C TYR A 135 -0.49 -4.97 3.74
N SER A 136 -0.72 -5.82 2.74
CA SER A 136 0.30 -6.76 2.28
C SER A 136 0.18 -7.05 0.79
N ILE A 137 1.28 -7.50 0.20
CA ILE A 137 1.35 -7.89 -1.21
C ILE A 137 0.41 -9.05 -1.56
N SER A 138 0.07 -9.90 -0.59
CA SER A 138 -0.74 -11.10 -0.75
C SER A 138 -2.22 -10.91 -0.35
N SER A 139 -2.62 -9.69 -0.01
CA SER A 139 -3.96 -9.36 0.46
C SER A 139 -4.53 -8.18 -0.31
N ASN A 140 -5.83 -8.19 -0.55
CA ASN A 140 -6.57 -7.03 -1.05
C ASN A 140 -7.16 -6.18 0.08
N LYS A 141 -6.75 -6.39 1.33
CA LYS A 141 -7.24 -5.67 2.51
C LYS A 141 -6.26 -4.61 3.00
N VAL A 142 -6.77 -3.41 3.29
CA VAL A 142 -6.06 -2.32 3.96
C VAL A 142 -6.81 -1.97 5.24
N CYS A 143 -6.13 -2.06 6.39
CA CYS A 143 -6.70 -1.71 7.68
C CYS A 143 -5.99 -0.51 8.31
N ILE A 144 -6.76 0.38 8.92
CA ILE A 144 -6.28 1.53 9.68
C ILE A 144 -6.60 1.29 11.16
N GLY A 145 -5.62 1.42 12.04
CA GLY A 145 -5.85 1.58 13.47
C GLY A 145 -5.59 3.02 13.88
N GLY A 146 -6.60 3.70 14.40
CA GLY A 146 -6.52 5.11 14.78
C GLY A 146 -7.83 5.85 14.63
N ALA A 147 -7.76 7.09 14.15
CA ALA A 147 -8.93 7.90 13.83
C ALA A 147 -9.04 8.13 12.32
N ILE A 148 -10.22 7.94 11.74
CA ILE A 148 -10.55 8.37 10.37
C ILE A 148 -11.36 9.66 10.41
N LEU A 149 -11.11 10.55 9.45
CA LEU A 149 -11.92 11.71 9.14
C LEU A 149 -12.73 11.38 7.89
N VAL A 150 -14.05 11.45 8.01
CA VAL A 150 -15.01 11.26 6.92
C VAL A 150 -16.08 12.32 7.08
N TYR A 151 -16.29 13.14 6.05
CA TYR A 151 -17.39 14.11 6.00
C TYR A 151 -17.57 14.90 7.31
N ARG A 152 -16.52 15.64 7.70
CA ARG A 152 -16.51 16.49 8.92
C ARG A 152 -16.63 15.74 10.25
N SER A 153 -16.74 14.41 10.24
CA SER A 153 -16.83 13.58 11.44
C SER A 153 -15.55 12.76 11.64
N PHE A 154 -15.22 12.50 12.90
CA PHE A 154 -14.14 11.59 13.27
C PHE A 154 -14.71 10.32 13.88
N GLU A 155 -14.17 9.19 13.46
CA GLU A 155 -14.42 7.88 14.08
C GLU A 155 -13.09 7.30 14.54
N GLU A 156 -13.07 6.65 15.71
CA GLU A 156 -11.89 5.96 16.26
C GLU A 156 -12.11 4.45 16.30
N GLY A 157 -11.09 3.68 15.89
CA GLY A 157 -11.17 2.23 15.88
C GLY A 157 -10.20 1.57 14.91
N ASP A 158 -10.53 0.33 14.55
CA ASP A 158 -9.85 -0.45 13.52
C ASP A 158 -10.75 -0.59 12.28
N PHE A 159 -10.39 0.11 11.22
CA PHE A 159 -11.18 0.25 10.00
C PHE A 159 -10.55 -0.51 8.86
N CYS A 160 -11.20 -1.59 8.41
CA CYS A 160 -10.70 -2.43 7.32
C CYS A 160 -11.51 -2.25 6.03
N PHE A 161 -10.79 -2.08 4.94
CA PHE A 161 -11.33 -1.94 3.60
C PHE A 161 -10.74 -3.02 2.69
N GLU A 162 -11.56 -3.61 1.84
CA GLU A 162 -11.14 -4.55 0.80
C GLU A 162 -11.18 -3.85 -0.55
N PHE A 163 -10.12 -3.96 -1.34
CA PHE A 163 -10.07 -3.44 -2.69
C PHE A 163 -10.59 -4.49 -3.66
N VAL A 164 -11.73 -4.21 -4.32
CA VAL A 164 -12.44 -5.13 -5.20
C VAL A 164 -12.78 -4.43 -6.51
N GLY A 165 -12.23 -4.94 -7.60
CA GLY A 165 -12.35 -4.30 -8.92
C GLY A 165 -11.63 -2.96 -8.92
N ASP A 166 -12.40 -1.88 -8.90
CA ASP A 166 -11.92 -0.50 -8.95
C ASP A 166 -12.27 0.31 -7.70
N LYS A 167 -12.71 -0.33 -6.61
CA LYS A 167 -13.17 0.38 -5.41
C LYS A 167 -12.82 -0.32 -4.10
N PHE A 168 -12.71 0.49 -3.05
CA PHE A 168 -12.65 -0.01 -1.69
C PHE A 168 -14.06 -0.25 -1.15
N VAL A 169 -14.30 -1.44 -0.60
CA VAL A 169 -15.51 -1.85 0.11
C VAL A 169 -15.17 -2.27 1.55
N GLY A 170 -16.13 -2.71 2.35
CA GLY A 170 -15.89 -3.15 3.73
C GLY A 170 -16.45 -2.16 4.74
N HIS A 171 -15.60 -1.58 5.60
CA HIS A 171 -16.04 -0.53 6.52
C HIS A 171 -16.72 0.60 5.73
N HIS A 172 -17.98 0.85 6.06
CA HIS A 172 -18.85 1.76 5.32
C HIS A 172 -18.66 3.19 5.81
N THR A 173 -18.47 4.13 4.89
CA THR A 173 -18.26 5.54 5.19
C THR A 173 -19.32 6.40 4.50
N GLU A 174 -19.44 7.65 4.91
CA GLU A 174 -20.43 8.59 4.35
C GLU A 174 -20.30 8.75 2.82
N TYR A 175 -19.10 8.60 2.26
CA TYR A 175 -18.86 8.69 0.82
C TYR A 175 -19.31 7.46 0.03
N MET A 176 -19.74 6.40 0.71
CA MET A 176 -20.15 5.15 0.07
C MET A 176 -21.67 5.03 -0.09
N TYR A 177 -22.44 6.01 0.42
CA TYR A 177 -23.86 6.14 0.13
C TYR A 177 -24.08 6.65 -1.31
N PRO A 178 -25.17 6.22 -1.97
CA PRO A 178 -25.50 6.61 -3.33
C PRO A 178 -25.90 8.09 -3.47
#